data_AF-A0A1Z9JH24-F1
#
_entry.id   AF-A0A1Z9JH24-F1
#
_cell.length_a   1.000
_cell.length_b   1.000
_cell.length_c   1.000
_cell.angle_alpha   90.00
_cell.angle_beta   90.00
_cell.angle_gamma   90.00
#
_symmetry.space_group_name_H-M   'P 1'
#
loop_
_entity.id
_entity.type
_entity.pdbx_description
1 polymer ?
#
loop_
_entity_poly.entity_id
_entity_poly.type
_entity_poly.pdbx_seq_one_letter_code
_entity_poly.pdbx_strand_id
1 'polypeptide(L)'
;IVGFREKTGVREPGRINAGIYAMSAPLIDQVKELGQGSLEQDVFPKMPPGSLNAFSGAFQFLDIGTPEDYAKAPAVFAPHLNRWSGVAL
;
A
#
# COMPACT_ATOMS: atom_id res chain seq x y z
N ILE A 1 -8.09 -8.54 -8.97
CA ILE A 1 -8.69 -7.92 -7.75
C ILE A 1 -10.11 -7.48 -8.12
N VAL A 2 -11.12 -7.67 -7.24
CA VAL A 2 -12.53 -7.31 -7.55
C VAL A 2 -13.00 -6.01 -6.88
N GLY A 3 -12.19 -5.43 -5.98
CA GLY A 3 -12.49 -4.18 -5.30
C GLY A 3 -11.65 -3.99 -4.04
N PHE A 4 -11.78 -2.81 -3.46
CA PHE A 4 -11.15 -2.41 -2.19
C PHE A 4 -12.24 -2.14 -1.16
N ARG A 5 -11.94 -2.38 0.12
CA ARG A 5 -12.86 -2.15 1.23
C ARG A 5 -12.13 -1.41 2.33
N GLU A 6 -12.79 -0.39 2.87
CA GLU A 6 -12.30 0.37 4.02
C GLU A 6 -12.27 -0.50 5.28
N LYS A 7 -11.34 -0.21 6.18
CA LYS A 7 -11.25 -0.91 7.46
C LYS A 7 -12.52 -0.63 8.28
N THR A 8 -13.19 -1.69 8.74
CA THR A 8 -14.44 -1.57 9.51
C THR A 8 -14.21 -1.58 11.03
N GLY A 9 -12.95 -1.56 11.49
CA GLY A 9 -12.57 -1.72 12.89
C GLY A 9 -12.71 -3.14 13.45
N VAL A 10 -13.41 -4.03 12.73
CA VAL A 10 -13.53 -5.45 13.06
C VAL A 10 -12.28 -6.19 12.58
N ARG A 11 -11.67 -6.97 13.48
CA ARG A 11 -10.54 -7.83 13.13
C ARG A 11 -11.05 -9.13 12.51
N GLU A 12 -11.05 -9.19 11.19
CA GLU A 12 -11.36 -10.38 10.41
C GLU A 12 -10.18 -10.79 9.52
N PRO A 13 -10.05 -12.09 9.18
CA PRO A 13 -9.06 -12.52 8.20
C PRO A 13 -9.29 -11.84 6.85
N GLY A 14 -8.24 -11.23 6.30
CA GLY A 14 -8.32 -10.52 5.03
C GLY A 14 -6.95 -10.20 4.47
N ARG A 15 -6.90 -9.84 3.18
CA ARG A 15 -5.70 -9.29 2.57
C ARG A 15 -5.69 -7.78 2.77
N ILE A 16 -4.60 -7.26 3.34
CA ILE A 16 -4.39 -5.83 3.50
C ILE A 16 -3.81 -5.28 2.19
N ASN A 17 -4.38 -4.17 1.71
CA ASN A 17 -3.74 -3.39 0.65
C ASN A 17 -2.56 -2.64 1.25
N ALA A 18 -1.34 -2.93 0.80
CA ALA A 18 -0.13 -2.33 1.33
C ALA A 18 0.14 -0.90 0.82
N GLY A 19 -0.62 -0.41 -0.17
CA GLY A 19 -0.40 0.90 -0.79
C GLY A 19 0.86 0.97 -1.65
N ILE A 20 1.44 -0.17 -2.04
CA ILE A 20 2.62 -0.27 -2.89
C ILE A 20 2.21 -0.86 -4.24
N TYR A 21 2.50 -0.13 -5.31
CA TYR A 21 2.07 -0.49 -6.66
C TYR A 21 3.25 -0.45 -7.64
N ALA A 22 3.34 -1.47 -8.49
CA ALA A 22 4.14 -1.42 -9.71
C ALA A 22 3.20 -1.02 -10.86
N MET A 23 3.46 0.14 -11.48
CA MET A 23 2.58 0.72 -12.49
C MET A 23 3.35 0.94 -13.79
N SER A 24 2.66 0.77 -14.92
CA SER A 24 3.21 1.15 -16.22
C SER A 24 3.23 2.67 -16.37
N ALA A 25 4.13 3.20 -17.19
CA ALA A 25 4.17 4.64 -17.46
C ALA A 25 2.82 5.21 -17.96
N PRO A 26 2.08 4.54 -18.87
CA PRO A 26 0.76 5.03 -19.29
C PRO A 26 -0.25 5.13 -18.15
N LEU A 27 -0.24 4.20 -17.17
CA LEU A 27 -1.13 4.28 -16.02
C LEU A 27 -0.75 5.46 -15.12
N ILE A 28 0.54 5.73 -14.94
CA ILE A 28 1.02 6.90 -14.18
C ILE A 28 0.54 8.20 -14.84
N ASP A 29 0.55 8.28 -16.17
CA ASP A 29 0.07 9.47 -16.88
C ASP A 29 -1.44 9.68 -16.68
N GLN A 30 -2.24 8.60 -16.73
CA GLN A 30 -3.67 8.66 -16.38
C GLN A 30 -3.91 9.12 -14.93
N VAL A 31 -3.08 8.67 -13.98
CA VAL A 31 -3.17 9.10 -12.58
C VAL A 31 -2.88 10.60 -12.45
N LYS A 32 -1.90 11.13 -13.19
CA LYS A 32 -1.60 12.58 -13.18
C LYS A 32 -2.76 13.42 -13.72
N GLU A 33 -3.45 12.93 -14.75
CA GLU A 33 -4.62 13.61 -15.34
C GLU A 33 -5.79 13.75 -14.36
N LEU A 34 -5.90 12.85 -13.37
CA LEU A 34 -6.95 12.91 -12.35
C LEU A 34 -6.84 14.18 -11.49
N GLY A 35 -5.62 14.67 -11.25
CA GLY A 35 -5.33 15.84 -10.41
C GLY A 35 -5.55 15.59 -8.91
N GLN A 36 -6.75 15.17 -8.52
CA GLN A 36 -7.15 14.83 -7.16
C GLN A 36 -8.10 13.64 -7.15
N GLY A 37 -7.84 12.66 -6.29
CA GLY A 37 -8.72 11.50 -6.06
C GLY A 37 -7.99 10.34 -5.41
N SER A 38 -8.64 9.18 -5.37
CA SER A 38 -8.11 7.93 -4.85
C SER A 38 -7.79 6.96 -5.98
N LEU A 39 -6.66 6.28 -5.89
CA LEU A 39 -6.35 5.19 -6.80
C LEU A 39 -7.37 4.04 -6.67
N GLU A 40 -7.71 3.68 -5.43
CA GLU A 40 -8.58 2.57 -5.07
C GLU A 40 -10.04 2.78 -5.45
N GLN A 41 -10.50 4.04 -5.51
CA GLN A 41 -11.89 4.39 -5.81
C GLN A 41 -12.06 4.96 -7.22
N ASP A 42 -11.12 5.80 -7.69
CA ASP A 42 -11.30 6.58 -8.92
C ASP A 42 -10.50 6.04 -10.12
N VAL A 43 -9.46 5.23 -9.91
CA VAL A 43 -8.58 4.76 -10.99
C VAL A 43 -8.75 3.26 -11.21
N PHE A 44 -8.40 2.44 -10.22
CA PHE A 44 -8.36 0.99 -10.34
C PHE A 44 -9.71 0.35 -10.70
N PRO A 45 -10.86 0.78 -10.15
CA PRO A 45 -12.16 0.21 -10.53
C PRO A 45 -12.54 0.45 -11.99
N LYS A 46 -11.94 1.45 -12.66
CA LYS A 46 -12.22 1.80 -14.06
C LYS A 46 -11.29 1.09 -15.05
N MET A 47 -10.27 0.39 -14.55
CA MET A 47 -9.35 -0.35 -15.41
C MET A 47 -10.02 -1.61 -15.98
N PRO A 48 -9.61 -2.09 -17.18
CA PRO A 48 -10.16 -3.30 -17.76
C PRO A 48 -10.03 -4.52 -16.82
N PRO A 49 -11.00 -5.45 -16.79
CA PRO A 49 -10.89 -6.68 -16.01
C PRO A 49 -9.58 -7.43 -16.27
N GLY A 50 -8.93 -7.89 -15.20
CA GLY A 50 -7.65 -8.62 -15.28
C GLY A 50 -6.39 -7.76 -15.32
N SER A 51 -6.51 -6.44 -15.48
CA SER A 51 -5.36 -5.52 -15.49
C SER A 51 -4.76 -5.29 -14.09
N LEU A 52 -5.57 -5.38 -13.03
CA LEU A 52 -5.12 -5.23 -11.64
C LEU A 52 -4.88 -6.58 -10.96
N ASN A 53 -3.60 -6.85 -10.70
CA ASN A 53 -3.09 -8.07 -10.08
C ASN A 53 -2.52 -7.79 -8.68
N ALA A 54 -2.44 -8.83 -7.85
CA ALA A 54 -1.92 -8.73 -6.49
C ALA A 54 -0.70 -9.64 -6.31
N PHE A 55 0.41 -9.07 -5.85
CA PHE A 55 1.46 -9.85 -5.20
C PHE A 55 1.15 -9.91 -3.71
N SER A 56 0.97 -11.12 -3.17
CA SER A 56 0.45 -11.28 -1.81
C SER A 56 1.07 -12.48 -1.09
N GLY A 57 1.20 -12.36 0.22
CA GLY A 57 1.86 -13.33 1.08
C GLY A 57 1.82 -12.90 2.54
N ALA A 58 2.48 -13.66 3.41
CA ALA A 58 2.69 -13.26 4.80
C ALA A 58 3.93 -12.36 4.87
N PHE A 59 3.70 -11.07 5.11
CA PHE A 59 4.76 -10.08 5.26
C PHE A 59 4.56 -9.32 6.57
N GLN A 60 5.66 -8.81 7.13
CA GLN A 60 5.57 -7.80 8.19
C GLN A 60 4.99 -6.53 7.56
N PHE A 61 3.89 -6.02 8.13
CA PHE A 61 3.20 -4.82 7.64
C PHE A 61 2.92 -3.89 8.82
N LEU A 62 3.18 -2.60 8.62
CA LEU A 62 2.89 -1.54 9.59
C LEU A 62 2.32 -0.34 8.83
N ASP A 63 1.13 0.08 9.23
CA ASP A 63 0.49 1.31 8.79
C ASP A 63 0.54 2.30 9.96
N ILE A 64 1.27 3.40 9.79
CA ILE A 64 1.52 4.38 10.86
C ILE A 64 0.45 5.47 10.94
N GLY A 65 -0.72 5.28 10.32
CA GLY A 65 -1.81 6.25 10.29
C GLY A 65 -2.48 6.54 11.65
N THR A 66 -2.20 5.75 12.70
CA THR A 66 -2.68 5.99 14.07
C THR A 66 -1.52 6.27 15.03
N PRO A 67 -1.70 7.07 16.09
CA PRO A 67 -0.67 7.25 17.12
C PRO A 67 -0.19 5.92 17.73
N GLU A 68 -1.10 4.98 17.94
CA GLU A 68 -0.81 3.67 18.52
C GLU A 68 0.05 2.79 17.61
N ASP A 69 -0.19 2.82 16.30
CA ASP A 69 0.61 2.08 15.34
C ASP A 69 1.95 2.78 15.05
N TYR A 70 1.97 4.10 14.99
CA TYR A 70 3.21 4.88 14.88
C TYR A 70 4.18 4.57 16.03
N ALA A 71 3.68 4.47 17.27
CA ALA A 71 4.51 4.14 18.43
C ALA A 71 5.21 2.75 18.34
N LYS A 72 4.70 1.84 17.50
CA LYS A 72 5.31 0.50 17.27
C LYS A 72 6.45 0.54 16.26
N ALA A 73 6.57 1.61 15.46
CA ALA A 73 7.55 1.70 14.37
C ALA A 73 9.00 1.44 14.81
N PRO A 74 9.52 2.00 15.91
CA PRO A 74 10.91 1.75 16.31
C PRO A 74 11.22 0.27 16.52
N ALA A 75 10.32 -0.48 17.17
CA ALA A 75 10.51 -1.91 17.41
C ALA A 75 10.42 -2.73 16.11
N VAL A 76 9.55 -2.33 15.18
CA VAL A 76 9.41 -2.95 13.85
C VAL A 76 10.65 -2.73 12.99
N PHE A 77 11.23 -1.52 13.02
CA PHE A 77 12.38 -1.16 12.19
C PHE A 77 13.73 -1.56 12.77
N ALA A 78 13.87 -1.69 14.09
CA ALA A 78 15.14 -2.01 14.75
C ALA A 78 15.95 -3.17 14.12
N PRO A 79 15.34 -4.31 13.73
CA PRO A 79 16.07 -5.40 13.07
C PRO A 79 16.62 -5.04 11.68
N HIS A 80 16.06 -4.02 11.03
CA HIS A 80 16.36 -3.64 9.64
C HIS A 80 17.30 -2.43 9.53
N LEU A 81 17.47 -1.65 10.61
CA LEU A 81 18.27 -0.41 10.63
C LEU A 81 19.78 -0.65 10.41
N ASN A 82 20.30 -1.82 10.80
CA ASN A 82 21.72 -2.15 10.61
C ASN A 82 22.09 -2.48 9.16
N ARG A 83 21.11 -2.58 8.25
CA ARG A 83 21.33 -2.95 6.84
C ARG A 83 21.86 -1.80 5.97
N TRP A 84 21.76 -0.54 6.43
CA TRP A 84 22.06 0.66 5.65
C TRP A 84 23.11 1.58 6.30
N SER A 85 23.86 1.09 7.30
CA SER A 85 24.86 1.85 8.05
C SER A 85 26.07 2.36 7.21
N GLY A 86 26.09 2.11 5.90
CA GLY A 86 27.08 2.61 4.95
C GLY A 86 26.53 3.41 3.77
N VAL A 87 25.22 3.70 3.72
CA VAL A 87 24.64 4.56 2.67
C VAL A 87 24.47 5.95 3.25
N ALA A 88 25.41 6.84 2.96
CA ALA A 88 25.24 8.27 3.18
C ALA A 88 24.13 8.78 2.25
N LEU A 89 23.09 9.38 2.82
CA LEU A 89 22.14 10.24 2.10
C LEU A 89 22.71 11.66 2.03
#